data_AF-A0A518LGB5-F1
#
_entry.id   AF-A0A518LGB5-F1
#
_cell.length_a   1.000
_cell.length_b   1.000
_cell.length_c   1.000
_cell.angle_alpha   90.00
_cell.angle_beta   90.00
_cell.angle_gamma   90.00
#
_symmetry.space_group_name_H-M   'P 1'
#
loop_
_entity.id
_entity.type
_entity.pdbx_description
1 polymer ?
#
loop_
_entity_poly.entity_id
_entity_poly.type
_entity_poly.pdbx_seq_one_letter_code
_entity_poly.pdbx_strand_id
1 'polypeptide(L)'
;MRTTHRVIYLGVLVILVGCNLFPTPILPPAGLNIVPGGPANTNPYFGKLRTTTGTPIGDFMLASCGCGDWRVLIEPSNGLARSSFPVQFFTDGSYTTDKMVTVYGEDEESGEAMSAALNQLEGLTTGVYQPVGEMQSRFDATRGDSHNQPVEACGKCHIGDDTVYPLPPTHPQKYKTNPNVCFECHTVNGG
;
A
#
# COMPACT_ATOMS: atom_id res chain seq x y z
N MET A 1 -29.53 -7.68 -39.46
CA MET A 1 -29.00 -8.43 -38.29
C MET A 1 -27.53 -8.06 -38.02
N ARG A 2 -27.22 -6.82 -37.63
CA ARG A 2 -25.83 -6.37 -37.34
C ARG A 2 -25.68 -5.59 -36.03
N THR A 3 -26.77 -5.36 -35.31
CA THR A 3 -26.82 -4.41 -34.18
C THR A 3 -26.64 -5.10 -32.82
N THR A 4 -26.99 -6.38 -32.70
CA THR A 4 -26.94 -7.14 -31.44
C THR A 4 -25.54 -7.57 -31.02
N HIS A 5 -24.57 -7.64 -31.93
CA HIS A 5 -23.19 -8.02 -31.58
C HIS A 5 -22.39 -6.86 -30.99
N ARG A 6 -22.71 -5.60 -31.30
CA ARG A 6 -21.97 -4.43 -30.78
C ARG A 6 -22.25 -4.13 -29.31
N VAL A 7 -23.44 -4.47 -28.81
CA VAL A 7 -23.83 -4.22 -27.41
C VAL A 7 -23.15 -5.20 -26.45
N ILE A 8 -22.90 -6.44 -26.89
CA ILE A 8 -22.27 -7.48 -26.06
C ILE A 8 -20.78 -7.18 -25.83
N TYR A 9 -20.06 -6.65 -26.83
CA TYR A 9 -18.65 -6.29 -26.65
C TYR A 9 -18.42 -5.11 -25.70
N LEU A 10 -19.35 -4.14 -25.64
CA LEU A 10 -19.25 -3.01 -24.70
C LEU A 10 -19.57 -3.45 -23.24
N GLY A 11 -20.53 -4.35 -23.04
CA GLY A 11 -20.83 -4.89 -21.70
C GLY A 11 -19.70 -5.75 -21.13
N VAL A 12 -19.04 -6.56 -21.97
CA VAL A 12 -17.91 -7.40 -21.54
C VAL A 12 -16.65 -6.56 -21.25
N LEU A 13 -16.44 -5.43 -21.95
CA LEU A 13 -15.31 -4.54 -21.66
C LEU A 13 -15.47 -3.82 -20.31
N VAL A 14 -16.70 -3.45 -19.92
CA VAL A 14 -16.97 -2.86 -18.59
C VAL A 14 -16.82 -3.89 -17.46
N ILE A 15 -17.14 -5.16 -17.73
CA ILE A 15 -17.00 -6.25 -16.74
C ILE A 15 -15.55 -6.73 -16.59
N LEU A 16 -14.74 -6.72 -17.66
CA LEU A 16 -13.33 -7.12 -17.59
C LEU A 16 -12.42 -6.05 -16.96
N VAL A 17 -12.81 -4.77 -16.96
CA VAL A 17 -12.15 -3.74 -16.14
C VAL A 17 -12.60 -3.84 -14.67
N GLY A 18 -13.74 -4.48 -14.39
CA GLY A 18 -14.30 -4.68 -13.06
C GLY A 18 -13.66 -5.82 -12.24
N CYS A 19 -12.64 -6.51 -12.76
CA CYS A 19 -11.96 -7.60 -12.06
C CYS A 19 -10.71 -7.19 -11.25
N ASN A 20 -10.49 -5.89 -11.03
CA ASN A 20 -9.63 -5.42 -9.96
C ASN A 20 -10.50 -4.59 -9.03
N LEU A 21 -10.92 -5.19 -7.92
CA LEU A 21 -11.58 -4.54 -6.80
C LEU A 21 -10.77 -3.30 -6.42
N PHE A 22 -11.19 -2.11 -6.87
CA PHE A 22 -10.70 -0.88 -6.26
C PHE A 22 -11.12 -0.97 -4.79
N PRO A 23 -10.20 -0.78 -3.83
CA PRO A 23 -10.56 -0.80 -2.41
C PRO A 23 -11.70 0.19 -2.18
N THR A 24 -12.65 -0.20 -1.33
CA THR A 24 -13.78 0.65 -0.95
C THR A 24 -13.23 2.02 -0.57
N PRO A 25 -13.72 3.13 -1.15
CA PRO A 25 -13.14 4.42 -0.90
C PRO A 25 -13.34 4.81 0.55
N ILE A 26 -12.23 5.05 1.26
CA ILE A 26 -12.26 5.63 2.60
C ILE A 26 -12.78 7.06 2.48
N LEU A 27 -13.82 7.39 3.25
CA LEU A 27 -14.35 8.75 3.24
C LEU A 27 -13.29 9.74 3.76
N PRO A 28 -13.08 10.88 3.08
CA PRO A 28 -12.11 11.84 3.52
C PRO A 28 -12.48 12.40 4.90
N PRO A 29 -11.49 12.59 5.79
CA PRO A 29 -11.70 13.41 6.98
C PRO A 29 -12.24 14.79 6.59
N ALA A 30 -13.10 15.36 7.44
CA ALA A 30 -13.78 16.62 7.15
C ALA A 30 -12.78 17.72 6.75
N GLY A 31 -13.02 18.35 5.60
CA GLY A 31 -12.19 19.43 5.08
C GLY A 31 -10.99 19.00 4.23
N LEU A 32 -10.77 17.71 4.01
CA LEU A 32 -9.68 17.22 3.16
C LEU A 32 -10.18 16.73 1.79
N ASN A 33 -9.33 16.87 0.78
CA ASN A 33 -9.55 16.33 -0.56
C ASN A 33 -8.74 15.06 -0.75
N ILE A 34 -9.33 14.06 -1.40
CA ILE A 34 -8.62 12.84 -1.82
C ILE A 34 -7.51 13.23 -2.81
N VAL A 35 -6.34 12.61 -2.68
CA VAL A 35 -5.24 12.63 -3.65
C VAL A 35 -5.33 11.34 -4.49
N PRO A 36 -5.93 11.38 -5.70
CA PRO A 36 -6.16 10.17 -6.48
C PRO A 36 -4.84 9.51 -6.91
N GLY A 37 -4.73 8.19 -6.69
CA GLY A 37 -3.51 7.43 -7.01
C GLY A 37 -2.35 7.60 -6.00
N GLY A 38 -2.51 8.47 -5.00
CA GLY A 38 -1.53 8.70 -3.95
C GLY A 38 -0.43 9.71 -4.32
N PRO A 39 0.72 9.69 -3.61
CA PRO A 39 1.80 10.63 -3.84
C PRO A 39 2.47 10.42 -5.20
N ALA A 40 2.99 11.50 -5.79
CA ALA A 40 3.57 11.49 -7.13
C ALA A 40 4.77 10.53 -7.27
N ASN A 41 5.52 10.32 -6.19
CA ASN A 41 6.59 9.33 -6.15
C ASN A 41 6.07 8.07 -5.45
N THR A 42 6.02 6.98 -6.19
CA THR A 42 5.45 5.70 -5.77
C THR A 42 6.45 4.76 -5.09
N ASN A 43 7.69 5.22 -4.83
CA ASN A 43 8.65 4.41 -4.10
C ASN A 43 8.12 4.13 -2.68
N PRO A 44 8.29 2.89 -2.18
CA PRO A 44 7.81 2.51 -0.87
C PRO A 44 8.53 3.29 0.24
N TYR A 45 7.90 3.34 1.41
CA TYR A 45 8.47 3.87 2.64
C TYR A 45 8.69 2.71 3.59
N PHE A 46 9.90 2.57 4.11
CA PHE A 46 10.25 1.54 5.08
C PHE A 46 10.61 2.19 6.41
N GLY A 47 10.23 1.53 7.50
CA GLY A 47 10.47 2.06 8.83
C GLY A 47 10.26 1.03 9.92
N LYS A 48 10.17 1.53 11.15
CA LYS A 48 9.93 0.70 12.33
C LYS A 48 8.62 1.08 12.98
N LEU A 49 7.86 0.07 13.37
CA LEU A 49 6.80 0.22 14.35
C LEU A 49 7.45 0.31 15.74
N ARG A 50 6.98 1.26 16.54
CA ARG A 50 7.53 1.58 17.86
C ARG A 50 6.41 1.71 18.88
N THR A 51 6.69 1.39 20.13
CA THR A 51 5.85 1.80 21.25
C THR A 51 5.74 3.33 21.32
N THR A 52 4.79 3.85 22.09
CA THR A 52 4.71 5.29 22.39
C THR A 52 5.97 5.85 23.06
N THR A 53 6.76 5.00 23.72
CA THR A 53 8.06 5.33 24.33
C THR A 53 9.25 5.22 23.37
N GLY A 54 9.01 4.84 22.11
CA GLY A 54 10.02 4.80 21.04
C GLY A 54 10.76 3.47 20.89
N THR A 55 10.40 2.43 21.66
CA THR A 55 11.03 1.10 21.55
C THR A 55 10.55 0.40 20.27
N PRO A 56 11.43 -0.07 19.37
CA PRO A 56 11.02 -0.83 18.19
C PRO A 56 10.30 -2.13 18.58
N ILE A 57 9.16 -2.39 17.96
CA ILE A 57 8.30 -3.56 18.20
C ILE A 57 7.87 -4.27 16.90
N GLY A 58 8.31 -3.76 15.75
CA GLY A 58 7.96 -4.34 14.45
C GLY A 58 8.54 -3.54 13.30
N ASP A 59 8.27 -4.04 12.11
CA ASP A 59 8.54 -3.34 10.86
C ASP A 59 7.28 -2.66 10.35
N PHE A 60 7.49 -1.53 9.69
CA PHE A 60 6.47 -0.76 9.03
C PHE A 60 6.84 -0.62 7.55
N MET A 61 5.87 -0.83 6.67
CA MET A 61 6.00 -0.52 5.26
C MET A 61 4.75 0.17 4.75
N LEU A 62 4.92 1.24 3.98
CA LEU A 62 3.87 1.85 3.17
C LEU A 62 4.29 1.73 1.70
N ALA A 63 3.55 0.98 0.90
CA ALA A 63 3.93 0.69 -0.47
C ALA A 63 2.74 0.72 -1.41
N SER A 64 2.98 1.09 -2.67
CA SER A 64 2.02 0.84 -3.73
C SER A 64 2.16 -0.60 -4.22
N CYS A 65 1.03 -1.29 -4.36
CA CYS A 65 0.96 -2.65 -4.92
C CYS A 65 0.71 -2.65 -6.45
N GLY A 66 0.84 -1.49 -7.11
CA GLY A 66 0.51 -1.28 -8.51
C GLY A 66 -0.87 -0.65 -8.71
N CYS A 67 -1.11 -0.09 -9.91
CA CYS A 67 -2.39 0.54 -10.30
C CYS A 67 -2.91 1.65 -9.36
N GLY A 68 -2.06 2.25 -8.54
CA GLY A 68 -2.45 3.28 -7.57
C GLY A 68 -3.11 2.74 -6.30
N ASP A 69 -3.12 1.41 -6.08
CA ASP A 69 -3.48 0.84 -4.79
C ASP A 69 -2.28 0.96 -3.84
N TRP A 70 -2.54 1.49 -2.66
CA TRP A 70 -1.56 1.71 -1.62
C TRP A 70 -1.99 1.00 -0.36
N ARG A 71 -1.03 0.36 0.29
CA ARG A 71 -1.28 -0.43 1.47
C ARG A 71 -0.20 -0.21 2.49
N VAL A 72 -0.59 -0.32 3.74
CA VAL A 72 0.35 -0.50 4.84
C VAL A 72 0.56 -1.98 5.08
N LEU A 73 1.77 -2.35 5.46
CA LEU A 73 2.08 -3.64 6.03
C LEU A 73 2.80 -3.42 7.37
N ILE A 74 2.29 -4.09 8.40
CA ILE A 74 2.83 -4.07 9.75
C ILE A 74 3.24 -5.48 10.11
N GLU A 75 4.52 -5.67 10.45
CA GLU A 75 5.08 -6.97 10.83
C GLU A 75 5.61 -6.89 12.26
N PRO A 76 4.81 -7.31 13.26
CA PRO A 76 5.21 -7.29 14.66
C PRO A 76 6.40 -8.24 14.95
N SER A 77 7.38 -7.79 15.74
CA SER A 77 8.55 -8.61 16.12
C SER A 77 8.23 -9.69 17.16
N ASN A 78 7.05 -9.64 17.78
CA ASN A 78 6.60 -10.62 18.77
C ASN A 78 6.03 -11.91 18.14
N GLY A 79 6.07 -12.04 16.80
CA GLY A 79 5.59 -13.21 16.07
C GLY A 79 4.08 -13.26 15.89
N LEU A 80 3.36 -12.18 16.20
CA LEU A 80 1.97 -12.02 15.81
C LEU A 80 1.83 -12.00 14.28
N ALA A 81 0.60 -12.27 13.83
CA ALA A 81 0.29 -12.20 12.42
C ALA A 81 0.58 -10.79 11.88
N ARG A 82 1.10 -10.76 10.65
CA ARG A 82 1.30 -9.52 9.92
C ARG A 82 -0.08 -8.92 9.60
N SER A 83 -0.21 -7.61 9.74
CA SER A 83 -1.40 -6.87 9.31
C SER A 83 -1.14 -6.17 7.99
N SER A 84 -2.16 -6.11 7.13
CA SER A 84 -2.11 -5.30 5.91
C SER A 84 -3.49 -4.80 5.48
N PHE A 85 -3.59 -3.51 5.19
CA PHE A 85 -4.87 -2.90 4.80
C PHE A 85 -4.66 -1.72 3.85
N PRO A 86 -5.68 -1.39 3.03
CA PRO A 86 -5.60 -0.27 2.10
C PRO A 86 -5.47 1.07 2.83
N VAL A 87 -4.76 2.00 2.20
CA VAL A 87 -4.66 3.38 2.65
C VAL A 87 -5.06 4.35 1.55
N GLN A 88 -5.49 5.53 1.97
CA GLN A 88 -5.78 6.65 1.10
C GLN A 88 -5.04 7.90 1.54
N PHE A 89 -4.88 8.79 0.57
CA PHE A 89 -4.11 10.01 0.71
C PHE A 89 -5.03 11.20 0.59
N PHE A 90 -4.78 12.19 1.43
CA PHE A 90 -5.60 13.37 1.54
C PHE A 90 -4.74 14.62 1.63
N THR A 91 -5.23 15.73 1.11
CA THR A 91 -4.57 17.03 1.17
C THR A 91 -5.56 18.11 1.60
N ASP A 92 -5.04 19.15 2.23
CA ASP A 92 -5.77 20.41 2.39
C ASP A 92 -5.66 21.23 1.10
N GLY A 93 -6.79 21.64 0.54
CA GLY A 93 -6.87 22.40 -0.72
C GLY A 93 -6.37 21.62 -1.94
N SER A 94 -5.74 22.33 -2.88
CA SER A 94 -5.17 21.74 -4.10
C SER A 94 -3.90 20.94 -3.82
N TYR A 95 -3.83 19.74 -4.40
CA TYR A 95 -2.66 18.86 -4.34
C TYR A 95 -1.48 19.43 -5.13
N THR A 96 -0.32 19.47 -4.48
CA THR A 96 0.98 19.78 -5.06
C THR A 96 2.04 18.89 -4.40
N THR A 97 3.13 18.59 -5.12
CA THR A 97 4.16 17.63 -4.65
C THR A 97 5.02 18.17 -3.50
N ASP A 98 4.95 19.46 -3.23
CA ASP A 98 5.66 20.16 -2.15
C ASP A 98 4.88 20.19 -0.82
N LYS A 99 3.60 19.80 -0.83
CA LYS A 99 2.76 19.79 0.36
C LYS A 99 2.82 18.45 1.10
N MET A 100 2.57 18.55 2.40
CA MET A 100 2.27 17.41 3.26
C MET A 100 0.98 16.74 2.80
N VAL A 101 0.97 15.42 2.84
CA VAL A 101 -0.18 14.60 2.54
C VAL A 101 -0.55 13.81 3.78
N THR A 102 -1.82 13.81 4.15
CA THR A 102 -2.34 12.95 5.21
C THR A 102 -2.58 11.56 4.64
N VAL A 103 -2.11 10.52 5.32
CA VAL A 103 -2.35 9.12 4.98
C VAL A 103 -3.30 8.54 6.03
N TYR A 104 -4.33 7.85 5.59
CA TYR A 104 -5.21 7.12 6.51
C TYR A 104 -5.60 5.78 5.91
N GLY A 105 -5.67 4.76 6.75
CA GLY A 105 -6.11 3.42 6.39
C GLY A 105 -6.82 2.76 7.55
N GLU A 106 -7.72 1.86 7.21
CA GLU A 106 -8.46 1.05 8.16
C GLU A 106 -8.70 -0.34 7.56
N ASP A 107 -8.60 -1.35 8.41
CA ASP A 107 -9.10 -2.69 8.13
C ASP A 107 -10.49 -2.83 8.75
N GLU A 108 -11.52 -2.87 7.92
CA GLU A 108 -12.92 -2.95 8.37
C GLU A 108 -13.21 -4.25 9.16
N GLU A 109 -12.48 -5.34 8.89
CA GLU A 109 -12.72 -6.63 9.55
C GLU A 109 -12.11 -6.67 10.95
N SER A 110 -10.84 -6.28 11.06
CA SER A 110 -10.12 -6.31 12.33
C SER A 110 -10.38 -5.07 13.18
N GLY A 111 -10.77 -3.94 12.58
CA GLY A 111 -10.90 -2.63 13.22
C GLY A 111 -9.56 -1.90 13.43
N GLU A 112 -8.49 -2.42 12.84
CA GLU A 112 -7.17 -1.80 12.91
C GLU A 112 -7.12 -0.55 12.02
N ALA A 113 -6.45 0.50 12.49
CA ALA A 113 -6.37 1.74 11.72
C ALA A 113 -5.00 2.40 11.83
N MET A 114 -4.69 3.24 10.86
CA MET A 114 -3.52 4.11 10.90
C MET A 114 -3.86 5.53 10.44
N SER A 115 -3.09 6.49 10.95
CA SER A 115 -3.09 7.86 10.46
C SER A 115 -1.66 8.40 10.45
N ALA A 116 -1.28 9.08 9.38
CA ALA A 116 0.07 9.56 9.17
C ALA A 116 0.11 10.91 8.46
N ALA A 117 1.23 11.61 8.62
CA ALA A 117 1.62 12.72 7.77
C ALA A 117 2.81 12.31 6.90
N LEU A 118 2.72 12.57 5.60
CA LEU A 118 3.72 12.20 4.61
C LEU A 118 4.31 13.47 3.97
N ASN A 119 5.61 13.66 4.15
CA ASN A 119 6.41 14.67 3.45
C ASN A 119 6.96 14.08 2.16
N GLN A 120 6.41 14.50 1.03
CA GLN A 120 6.77 13.98 -0.29
C GLN A 120 8.14 14.48 -0.78
N LEU A 121 8.58 15.66 -0.35
CA LEU A 121 9.88 16.20 -0.73
C LEU A 121 10.99 15.48 0.01
N GLU A 122 10.85 15.36 1.33
CA GLU A 122 11.85 14.72 2.18
C GLU A 122 11.79 13.19 2.12
N GLY A 123 10.68 12.63 1.62
CA GLY A 123 10.47 11.18 1.60
C GLY A 123 10.33 10.61 3.00
N LEU A 124 9.63 11.32 3.88
CA LEU A 124 9.40 10.93 5.26
C LEU A 124 7.90 10.72 5.50
N THR A 125 7.55 9.73 6.31
CA THR A 125 6.20 9.57 6.83
C THR A 125 6.25 9.18 8.30
N THR A 126 5.42 9.83 9.10
CA THR A 126 5.32 9.57 10.54
C THR A 126 3.87 9.53 10.96
N GLY A 127 3.54 8.69 11.93
CA GLY A 127 2.14 8.50 12.28
C GLY A 127 1.92 7.55 13.44
N VAL A 128 0.64 7.17 13.57
CA VAL A 128 0.13 6.27 14.59
C VAL A 128 -0.56 5.08 13.94
N TYR A 129 -0.36 3.92 14.55
CA TYR A 129 -1.07 2.69 14.25
C TYR A 129 -1.84 2.27 15.50
N GLN A 130 -3.11 1.95 15.32
CA GLN A 130 -4.06 1.60 16.36
C GLN A 130 -4.49 0.14 16.17
N PRO A 131 -3.74 -0.82 16.75
CA PRO A 131 -4.17 -2.21 16.78
C PRO A 131 -5.40 -2.39 17.69
N VAL A 132 -6.24 -3.39 17.42
CA VAL A 132 -7.42 -3.67 18.24
C VAL A 132 -7.05 -4.41 19.51
N GLY A 133 -7.51 -3.90 20.65
CA GLY A 133 -7.24 -4.48 21.97
C GLY A 133 -5.82 -4.26 22.48
N GLU A 134 -4.97 -3.55 21.73
CA GLU A 134 -3.60 -3.23 22.09
C GLU A 134 -3.36 -1.71 22.23
N MET A 135 -2.20 -1.35 22.76
CA MET A 135 -1.82 0.06 22.89
C MET A 135 -1.46 0.65 21.52
N GLN A 136 -1.82 1.92 21.34
CA GLN A 136 -1.41 2.69 20.18
C GLN A 136 0.11 2.63 20.01
N SER A 137 0.55 2.45 18.77
CA SER A 137 1.96 2.44 18.38
C SER A 137 2.25 3.61 17.45
N ARG A 138 3.52 3.98 17.36
CA ARG A 138 4.02 5.03 16.45
C ARG A 138 4.87 4.40 15.37
N PHE A 139 5.00 5.07 14.24
CA PHE A 139 5.97 4.69 13.22
C PHE A 139 6.62 5.93 12.62
N ASP A 140 7.85 5.74 12.18
CA ASP A 140 8.61 6.66 11.36
C ASP A 140 9.22 5.85 10.23
N ALA A 141 9.00 6.28 9.00
CA ALA A 141 9.44 5.57 7.81
C ALA A 141 9.97 6.54 6.75
N THR A 142 10.93 6.06 5.96
CA THR A 142 11.63 6.86 4.95
C THR A 142 11.64 6.16 3.60
N ARG A 143 11.70 6.95 2.53
CA ARG A 143 12.05 6.45 1.19
C ARG A 143 13.54 6.25 1.00
N GLY A 144 14.41 6.83 1.85
CA GLY A 144 15.85 6.64 1.73
C GLY A 144 16.23 5.16 1.77
N ASP A 145 15.53 4.41 2.63
CA ASP A 145 15.69 2.97 2.78
C ASP A 145 15.18 2.18 1.57
N SER A 146 14.26 2.76 0.78
CA SER A 146 13.63 2.11 -0.37
C SER A 146 14.57 1.82 -1.51
N HIS A 147 15.63 2.61 -1.71
CA HIS A 147 16.60 2.38 -2.78
C HIS A 147 17.34 1.05 -2.62
N ASN A 148 17.41 0.52 -1.39
CA ASN A 148 18.07 -0.75 -1.10
C ASN A 148 17.09 -1.93 -0.99
N GLN A 149 15.78 -1.67 -0.99
CA GLN A 149 14.74 -2.65 -0.64
C GLN A 149 13.52 -2.72 -1.59
N PRO A 150 13.59 -2.33 -2.89
CA PRO A 150 12.39 -2.42 -3.75
C PRO A 150 11.95 -3.87 -3.94
N VAL A 151 12.94 -4.77 -4.00
CA VAL A 151 12.80 -6.22 -4.01
C VAL A 151 12.02 -6.72 -2.79
N GLU A 152 12.31 -6.16 -1.61
CA GLU A 152 11.68 -6.55 -0.35
C GLU A 152 10.21 -6.15 -0.32
N ALA A 153 9.85 -4.97 -0.84
CA ALA A 153 8.45 -4.57 -1.00
C ALA A 153 7.67 -5.53 -1.90
N CYS A 154 8.22 -5.87 -3.08
CA CYS A 154 7.59 -6.83 -3.99
C CYS A 154 7.44 -8.20 -3.32
N GLY A 155 8.46 -8.67 -2.61
CA GLY A 155 8.42 -9.92 -1.85
C GLY A 155 7.31 -9.90 -0.80
N LYS A 156 7.25 -8.86 0.04
CA LYS A 156 6.25 -8.72 1.11
C LYS A 156 4.82 -8.65 0.56
N CYS A 157 4.60 -8.05 -0.61
CA CYS A 157 3.27 -7.98 -1.21
C CYS A 157 2.86 -9.24 -1.98
N HIS A 158 3.78 -9.89 -2.69
CA HIS A 158 3.46 -10.93 -3.69
C HIS A 158 4.00 -12.32 -3.40
N ILE A 159 4.86 -12.50 -2.40
CA ILE A 159 5.53 -13.78 -2.10
C ILE A 159 5.30 -14.17 -0.63
N GLY A 160 4.95 -15.44 -0.40
CA GLY A 160 4.67 -15.99 0.94
C GLY A 160 3.32 -16.71 1.00
N ASP A 161 2.96 -17.22 2.18
CA ASP A 161 1.68 -17.91 2.40
C ASP A 161 0.51 -16.93 2.62
N ASP A 162 0.81 -15.67 2.93
CA ASP A 162 -0.15 -14.62 3.28
C ASP A 162 -0.08 -13.43 2.29
N THR A 163 0.18 -13.66 1.01
CA THR A 163 0.40 -12.53 0.08
C THR A 163 -0.77 -11.56 0.00
N VAL A 164 -0.46 -10.27 0.04
CA VAL A 164 -1.46 -9.21 -0.19
C VAL A 164 -2.05 -9.30 -1.59
N TYR A 165 -1.20 -9.60 -2.57
CA TYR A 165 -1.58 -9.80 -3.96
C TYR A 165 -1.00 -11.13 -4.45
N PRO A 166 -1.77 -12.22 -4.37
CA PRO A 166 -1.28 -13.54 -4.77
C PRO A 166 -0.93 -13.56 -6.24
N LEU A 167 0.25 -14.11 -6.54
CA LEU A 167 0.67 -14.37 -7.90
C LEU A 167 -0.32 -15.37 -8.57
N PRO A 168 -0.65 -15.17 -9.85
CA PRO A 168 -1.56 -16.07 -10.53
C PRO A 168 -1.04 -17.52 -10.50
N PRO A 169 -1.91 -18.54 -10.53
CA PRO A 169 -1.49 -19.94 -10.44
C PRO A 169 -0.43 -20.37 -11.43
N THR A 170 -0.38 -19.72 -12.60
CA THR A 170 0.58 -19.97 -13.69
C THR A 170 1.87 -19.17 -13.58
N HIS A 171 2.02 -18.31 -12.56
CA HIS A 171 3.20 -17.47 -12.41
C HIS A 171 4.45 -18.31 -12.08
N PRO A 172 5.57 -18.18 -12.82
CA PRO A 172 6.75 -19.02 -12.64
C PRO A 172 7.45 -18.85 -11.28
N GLN A 173 7.12 -17.78 -10.55
CA GLN A 173 7.67 -17.49 -9.22
C GLN A 173 6.71 -17.79 -8.07
N LYS A 174 5.53 -18.38 -8.33
CA LYS A 174 4.51 -18.62 -7.29
C LYS A 174 5.03 -19.38 -6.06
N TYR A 175 6.00 -20.28 -6.25
CA TYR A 175 6.60 -21.10 -5.19
C TYR A 175 8.05 -20.70 -4.86
N LYS A 176 8.54 -19.60 -5.44
CA LYS A 176 9.91 -19.15 -5.23
C LYS A 176 9.93 -18.05 -4.19
N THR A 177 10.87 -18.15 -3.25
CA THR A 177 11.01 -17.23 -2.11
C THR A 177 12.02 -16.11 -2.35
N ASN A 178 12.72 -16.12 -3.50
CA ASN A 178 13.73 -15.11 -3.83
C ASN A 178 13.12 -13.98 -4.69
N PRO A 179 12.78 -12.83 -4.11
CA PRO A 179 12.22 -11.70 -4.85
C PRO A 179 13.19 -11.08 -5.88
N ASN A 180 14.50 -11.34 -5.82
CA ASN A 180 15.42 -10.80 -6.83
C ASN A 180 15.14 -11.38 -8.23
N VAL A 181 14.62 -12.60 -8.31
CA VAL A 181 14.28 -13.28 -9.56
C VAL A 181 13.09 -12.61 -10.25
N CYS A 182 12.29 -11.82 -9.52
CA CYS A 182 11.23 -11.01 -10.12
C CYS A 182 11.80 -10.03 -11.17
N PHE A 183 13.00 -9.47 -10.93
CA PHE A 183 13.59 -8.46 -11.81
C PHE A 183 14.25 -9.04 -13.06
N GLU A 184 14.37 -10.37 -13.18
CA GLU A 184 14.76 -11.02 -14.42
C GLU A 184 13.66 -10.91 -15.49
N CYS A 185 12.39 -10.81 -15.06
CA CYS A 185 11.23 -10.74 -15.93
C CYS A 185 10.47 -9.40 -15.85
N HIS A 186 10.56 -8.70 -14.72
CA HIS A 186 9.85 -7.45 -14.45
C HIS A 186 10.85 -6.31 -14.26
N THR A 187 10.97 -5.45 -15.26
CA THR A 187 11.72 -4.21 -15.11
C THR A 187 10.92 -3.24 -14.23
N VAL A 188 11.43 -2.91 -13.05
CA VAL A 188 11.09 -1.63 -12.41
C VAL A 188 11.75 -0.55 -13.26
N ASN A 189 11.02 -0.04 -14.26
CA ASN A 189 11.39 1.23 -14.85
C ASN A 189 11.08 2.30 -13.80
N GLY A 190 12.03 2.50 -12.89
CA GLY A 190 12.11 3.67 -12.03
C GLY A 190 12.72 4.81 -12.82
N GLY A 191 11.87 5.72 -13.27
CA GLY A 191 12.21 6.97 -13.96
C GLY A 191 10.96 7.82 -14.11
#